data_AF-A0A521U9P3-F1
#
_entry.id   AF-A0A521U9P3-F1
#
_cell.length_a   1.000
_cell.length_b   1.000
_cell.length_c   1.000
_cell.angle_alpha   90.00
_cell.angle_beta   90.00
_cell.angle_gamma   90.00
#
_symmetry.space_group_name_H-M   'P 1'
#
loop_
_entity.id
_entity.type
_entity.pdbx_description
1 polymer ?
#
loop_
_entity_poly.entity_id
_entity_poly.type
_entity_poly.pdbx_seq_one_letter_code
_entity_poly.pdbx_strand_id
1 'polypeptide(L)'
;MRELIAELKTQGGNQRPLVLLDGLERQDDAAIRSSLDAFRPFLTSLDLVVVLPARWNSDDAFAAVLDGYRIEALRPLPVRAEHGPSWREGRAFLVQIVCKRLGIAAPPEAAVAVLDRAAEASGGIPRVFLQLVQDAAFYASIAGREWPDADDLRQSMRDQVSSLRRLLRPGDLATLQSARGTDGLEVDLERRIRFLGHGLLLEYGEAEETRVFPTPLLEGLLALRAAA
;
A
#
# COMPACT_ATOMS: atom_id res chain seq x y z
N MET A 1 7.38 -25.37 0.82
CA MET A 1 7.37 -25.22 2.30
C MET A 1 7.97 -26.42 3.02
N ARG A 2 7.54 -27.66 2.75
CA ARG A 2 8.17 -28.86 3.34
C ARG A 2 9.66 -28.98 3.03
N GLU A 3 10.08 -28.64 1.81
CA GLU A 3 11.48 -28.62 1.40
C GLU A 3 12.30 -27.57 2.17
N LEU A 4 11.79 -26.34 2.30
CA LEU A 4 12.42 -25.28 3.12
C LEU A 4 12.58 -25.71 4.59
N ILE A 5 11.57 -26.35 5.18
CA ILE A 5 11.66 -26.87 6.55
C ILE A 5 12.69 -27.99 6.66
N ALA A 6 12.78 -28.86 5.65
CA ALA A 6 13.80 -29.90 5.61
C ALA A 6 15.21 -29.30 5.50
N GLU A 7 15.38 -28.26 4.69
CA GLU A 7 16.64 -27.53 4.53
C GLU A 7 17.06 -26.82 5.82
N LEU A 8 16.13 -26.14 6.50
CA LEU A 8 16.36 -25.52 7.82
C LEU A 8 16.76 -26.52 8.89
N LYS A 9 16.24 -27.76 8.85
CA LYS A 9 16.66 -28.84 9.75
C LYS A 9 18.10 -29.32 9.50
N THR A 10 18.60 -29.16 8.28
CA THR A 10 19.95 -29.60 7.89
C THR A 10 21.02 -28.51 8.07
N GLN A 11 20.63 -27.24 8.17
CA GLN A 11 21.57 -26.15 8.44
C GLN A 11 21.99 -26.12 9.92
N GLY A 12 23.03 -26.90 10.25
CA GLY A 12 23.69 -26.92 11.56
C GLY A 12 24.76 -25.83 11.76
N GLY A 13 24.54 -24.61 11.24
CA GLY A 13 25.52 -23.52 11.25
C GLY A 13 25.23 -22.42 12.28
N ASN A 14 26.29 -21.71 12.73
CA ASN A 14 26.26 -20.56 13.64
C ASN A 14 25.50 -19.31 13.13
N GLN A 15 24.75 -19.39 12.03
CA GLN A 15 24.02 -18.26 11.45
C GLN A 15 22.51 -18.54 11.51
N ARG A 16 21.75 -17.57 12.06
CA ARG A 16 20.29 -17.59 12.05
C ARG A 16 19.80 -17.18 10.66
N PRO A 17 19.15 -18.05 9.88
CA PRO A 17 18.60 -17.67 8.59
C PRO A 17 17.43 -16.70 8.76
N LEU A 18 17.31 -15.74 7.83
CA LEU A 18 16.13 -14.88 7.70
C LEU A 18 15.17 -15.50 6.69
N VAL A 19 13.94 -15.77 7.11
CA VAL A 19 12.85 -16.29 6.27
C VAL A 19 11.79 -15.21 6.11
N LEU A 20 11.45 -14.88 4.86
CA LEU A 20 10.34 -14.00 4.52
C LEU A 20 9.19 -14.83 3.94
N LEU A 21 8.03 -14.79 4.59
CA LEU A 21 6.78 -15.35 4.06
C LEU A 21 5.92 -14.22 3.50
N ASP A 22 5.73 -14.24 2.18
CA ASP A 22 4.93 -13.26 1.44
C ASP A 22 3.89 -13.99 0.57
N GLY A 23 2.83 -13.28 0.17
CA GLY A 23 1.77 -13.83 -0.68
C GLY A 23 0.73 -14.68 0.06
N LEU A 24 0.68 -14.59 1.40
CA LEU A 24 -0.26 -15.35 2.22
C LEU A 24 -1.72 -14.97 1.96
N GLU A 25 -1.99 -13.78 1.42
CA GLU A 25 -3.34 -13.33 1.06
C GLU A 25 -4.03 -14.20 0.02
N ARG A 26 -3.26 -15.01 -0.72
CA ARG A 26 -3.74 -15.94 -1.75
C ARG A 26 -4.13 -17.30 -1.20
N GLN A 27 -3.80 -17.58 0.05
CA GLN A 27 -4.10 -18.85 0.71
C GLN A 27 -5.35 -18.73 1.57
N ASP A 28 -5.99 -19.87 1.80
CA ASP A 28 -7.04 -19.96 2.81
C ASP A 28 -6.43 -19.91 4.21
N ASP A 29 -7.30 -19.60 5.16
CA ASP A 29 -6.92 -19.36 6.54
C ASP A 29 -6.32 -20.59 7.24
N ALA A 30 -6.74 -21.80 6.85
CA ALA A 30 -6.20 -23.04 7.42
C ALA A 30 -4.79 -23.33 6.90
N ALA A 31 -4.53 -23.09 5.62
CA ALA A 31 -3.22 -23.26 4.99
C ALA A 31 -2.17 -22.29 5.59
N ILE A 32 -2.56 -21.04 5.85
CA ILE A 32 -1.66 -20.06 6.47
C ILE A 32 -1.37 -20.46 7.93
N ARG A 33 -2.37 -20.85 8.72
CA ARG A 33 -2.15 -21.35 10.09
C ARG A 33 -1.17 -22.53 10.11
N SER A 34 -1.43 -23.51 9.25
CA SER A 34 -0.56 -24.69 9.12
C SER A 34 0.87 -24.30 8.74
N SER A 35 1.05 -23.28 7.89
CA SER A 35 2.35 -22.75 7.50
C SER A 35 3.08 -22.14 8.70
N LEU A 36 2.42 -21.25 9.45
CA LEU A 36 3.02 -20.59 10.62
C LEU A 36 3.33 -21.57 11.75
N ASP A 37 2.44 -22.52 12.02
CA ASP A 37 2.65 -23.56 13.02
C ASP A 37 3.84 -24.46 12.66
N ALA A 38 4.08 -24.69 11.38
CA ALA A 38 5.24 -25.45 10.93
C ALA A 38 6.58 -24.73 11.18
N PHE A 39 6.57 -23.40 11.30
CA PHE A 39 7.75 -22.60 11.66
C PHE A 39 7.93 -22.40 13.17
N ARG A 40 6.89 -22.58 14.00
CA ARG A 40 6.96 -22.42 15.47
C ARG A 40 8.17 -23.12 16.12
N PRO A 41 8.51 -24.38 15.79
CA PRO A 41 9.65 -25.07 16.40
C PRO A 41 11.02 -24.45 16.09
N PHE A 42 11.10 -23.57 15.09
CA PHE A 42 12.35 -22.99 14.60
C PHE A 42 12.52 -21.52 15.00
N LEU A 43 11.53 -20.86 15.63
CA LEU A 43 11.59 -19.42 15.93
C LEU A 43 12.77 -18.99 16.83
N THR A 44 13.39 -19.94 17.54
CA THR A 44 14.60 -19.69 18.32
C THR A 44 15.88 -19.75 17.50
N SER A 45 15.85 -20.40 16.33
CA SER A 45 17.00 -20.64 15.45
C SER A 45 16.94 -19.87 14.12
N LEU A 46 15.85 -19.19 13.80
CA LEU A 46 15.70 -18.34 12.62
C LEU A 46 15.04 -17.00 12.96
N ASP A 47 15.14 -16.06 12.03
CA ASP A 47 14.36 -14.82 12.05
C ASP A 47 13.24 -14.94 11.02
N LEU A 48 11.99 -14.82 11.46
CA LEU A 48 10.82 -14.96 10.60
C LEU A 48 10.14 -13.60 10.41
N VAL A 49 10.01 -13.18 9.16
CA VAL A 49 9.20 -12.03 8.77
C VAL A 49 8.01 -12.55 7.98
N VAL A 50 6.81 -12.14 8.38
CA VAL A 50 5.56 -12.56 7.76
C VAL A 50 4.81 -11.35 7.26
N VAL A 51 4.48 -11.31 5.97
CA VAL A 51 3.59 -10.31 5.39
C VAL A 51 2.16 -10.82 5.54
N LEU A 52 1.42 -10.22 6.47
CA LEU A 52 0.08 -10.67 6.82
C LEU A 52 -1.00 -9.90 6.03
N PRO A 53 -2.09 -10.58 5.63
CA PRO A 53 -3.27 -9.89 5.11
C PRO A 53 -3.89 -8.99 6.19
N ALA A 54 -4.33 -7.78 5.81
CA ALA A 54 -4.91 -6.80 6.74
C ALA A 54 -6.09 -7.36 7.57
N ARG A 55 -6.88 -8.28 6.99
CA ARG A 55 -8.02 -8.95 7.64
C ARG A 55 -7.68 -9.68 8.94
N TRP A 56 -6.42 -10.10 9.11
CA TRP A 56 -5.99 -10.88 10.26
C TRP A 56 -5.62 -10.05 11.48
N ASN A 57 -5.43 -8.74 11.32
CA ASN A 57 -5.13 -7.86 12.45
C ASN A 57 -6.36 -7.62 13.34
N SER A 58 -7.55 -7.96 12.86
CA SER A 58 -8.84 -7.69 13.52
C SER A 58 -9.62 -8.96 13.90
N ASP A 59 -9.01 -10.14 13.79
CA ASP A 59 -9.66 -11.42 14.07
C ASP A 59 -9.07 -12.07 15.33
N ASP A 60 -9.87 -12.17 16.39
CA ASP A 60 -9.51 -12.79 17.67
C ASP A 60 -9.01 -14.24 17.50
N ALA A 61 -9.53 -14.97 16.51
CA ALA A 61 -9.09 -16.33 16.22
C ALA A 61 -7.63 -16.37 15.74
N PHE A 62 -7.10 -15.27 15.22
CA PHE A 62 -5.72 -15.13 14.76
C PHE A 62 -4.79 -14.50 15.80
N ALA A 63 -5.32 -13.81 16.80
CA ALA A 63 -4.51 -13.29 17.91
C ALA A 63 -3.65 -14.39 18.55
N ALA A 64 -4.20 -15.59 18.77
CA ALA A 64 -3.44 -16.72 19.32
C ALA A 64 -2.35 -17.26 18.36
N VAL A 65 -2.55 -17.12 17.05
CA VAL A 65 -1.56 -17.54 16.03
C VAL A 65 -0.40 -16.57 15.99
N LEU A 66 -0.70 -15.28 16.18
CA LEU A 66 0.26 -14.17 16.20
C LEU A 66 0.92 -13.97 17.57
N ASP A 67 0.53 -14.73 18.58
CA ASP A 67 1.20 -14.72 19.88
C ASP A 67 2.69 -15.04 19.73
N GLY A 68 3.55 -14.15 20.26
CA GLY A 68 5.00 -14.20 20.10
C GLY A 68 5.57 -13.48 18.87
N TYR A 69 4.73 -12.88 18.00
CA TYR A 69 5.16 -12.02 16.90
C TYR A 69 5.08 -10.54 17.29
N ARG A 70 6.07 -9.76 16.84
CA ARG A 70 5.96 -8.31 16.80
C ARG A 70 5.22 -7.92 15.52
N ILE A 71 4.05 -7.30 15.66
CA ILE A 71 3.23 -6.86 14.53
C ILE A 71 3.59 -5.40 14.20
N GLU A 72 3.92 -5.15 12.95
CA GLU A 72 4.21 -3.82 12.42
C GLU A 72 3.24 -3.51 11.28
N ALA A 73 2.42 -2.46 11.45
CA ALA A 73 1.48 -2.02 10.43
C ALA A 73 2.21 -1.14 9.39
N LEU A 74 2.26 -1.60 8.14
CA LEU A 74 2.78 -0.80 7.04
C LEU A 74 1.69 0.13 6.51
N ARG A 75 1.81 1.42 6.83
CA ARG A 75 0.87 2.46 6.40
C ARG A 75 1.42 3.26 5.20
N PRO A 76 0.56 3.86 4.37
CA PRO A 76 0.99 4.80 3.35
C PRO A 76 1.72 6.01 3.96
N LEU A 77 2.62 6.61 3.19
CA LEU A 77 3.31 7.83 3.59
C LEU A 77 2.32 9.00 3.64
N PRO A 78 2.33 9.85 4.67
CA PRO A 78 1.60 11.11 4.61
C PRO A 78 2.08 11.93 3.40
N VAL A 79 1.15 12.37 2.56
CA VAL A 79 1.44 13.17 1.35
C VAL A 79 0.48 14.35 1.19
N ARG A 80 -0.38 14.58 2.18
CA ARG A 80 -1.26 15.75 2.30
C ARG A 80 -1.28 16.18 3.75
N ALA A 81 -1.53 17.46 4.00
CA ALA A 81 -1.61 18.00 5.36
C ALA A 81 -2.64 17.25 6.23
N GLU A 82 -3.76 16.83 5.65
CA GLU A 82 -4.79 16.05 6.33
C GLU A 82 -4.37 14.61 6.68
N HIS A 83 -3.32 14.07 6.05
CA HIS A 83 -2.79 12.73 6.34
C HIS A 83 -1.82 12.71 7.53
N GLY A 84 -1.30 13.87 7.96
CA GLY A 84 -0.37 13.97 9.09
C GLY A 84 0.68 15.09 8.94
N PRO A 85 1.42 15.41 10.01
CA PRO A 85 2.35 16.54 10.04
C PRO A 85 3.57 16.35 9.13
N SER A 86 4.00 15.10 8.90
CA SER A 86 5.18 14.73 8.10
C SER A 86 4.91 14.61 6.58
N TRP A 87 3.86 15.28 6.10
CA TRP A 87 3.41 15.08 4.71
C TRP A 87 4.39 15.60 3.66
N ARG A 88 5.19 16.61 3.99
CA ARG A 88 6.20 17.17 3.07
C ARG A 88 7.37 16.20 2.94
N GLU A 89 7.78 15.59 4.04
CA GLU A 89 8.82 14.57 4.12
C GLU A 89 8.40 13.33 3.33
N GLY A 90 7.14 12.90 3.44
CA GLY A 90 6.61 11.78 2.66
C GLY A 90 6.66 12.04 1.15
N ARG A 91 6.28 13.25 0.69
CA ARG A 91 6.43 13.64 -0.73
C ARG A 91 7.89 13.67 -1.16
N ALA A 92 8.77 14.28 -0.36
CA ALA A 92 10.20 14.36 -0.65
C ALA A 92 10.83 12.97 -0.76
N PHE A 93 10.46 12.05 0.13
CA PHE A 93 10.91 10.66 0.09
C PHE A 93 10.49 9.96 -1.22
N LEU A 94 9.25 10.12 -1.67
CA LEU A 94 8.80 9.54 -2.94
C LEU A 94 9.63 10.09 -4.13
N VAL A 95 9.85 11.40 -4.18
CA VAL A 95 10.71 12.02 -5.21
C VAL A 95 12.14 11.48 -5.16
N GLN A 96 12.70 11.27 -3.98
CA GLN A 96 14.03 10.67 -3.80
C GLN A 96 14.13 9.26 -4.37
N ILE A 97 13.06 8.46 -4.30
CA ILE A 97 13.03 7.12 -4.92
C ILE A 97 13.25 7.22 -6.43
N VAL A 98 12.57 8.15 -7.11
CA VAL A 98 12.75 8.37 -8.56
C VAL A 98 14.17 8.82 -8.86
N CYS A 99 14.68 9.81 -8.12
CA CYS A 99 16.03 10.33 -8.32
C CYS A 99 17.09 9.23 -8.17
N LYS A 100 16.98 8.43 -7.10
CA LYS A 100 17.87 7.30 -6.84
C LYS A 100 17.81 6.24 -7.94
N ARG A 101 16.62 5.94 -8.48
CA ARG A 101 16.45 4.96 -9.57
C ARG A 101 17.04 5.46 -10.89
N LEU A 102 16.97 6.75 -11.15
CA LEU A 102 17.52 7.38 -12.36
C LEU A 102 19.00 7.77 -12.23
N GLY A 103 19.59 7.64 -11.03
CA GLY A 103 20.97 8.04 -10.78
C GLY A 103 21.21 9.56 -10.85
N ILE A 104 20.17 10.36 -10.59
CA ILE A 104 20.22 11.83 -10.60
C ILE A 104 20.15 12.38 -9.18
N ALA A 105 20.76 13.54 -8.94
CA ALA A 105 20.76 14.19 -7.63
C ALA A 105 19.42 14.85 -7.27
N ALA A 106 18.74 15.41 -8.29
CA ALA A 106 17.46 16.10 -8.17
C ALA A 106 16.69 15.98 -9.48
N PRO A 107 15.34 16.04 -9.45
CA PRO A 107 14.55 16.07 -10.68
C PRO A 107 14.76 17.39 -11.42
N PRO A 108 14.67 17.41 -12.76
CA PRO A 108 14.67 18.67 -13.50
C PRO A 108 13.45 19.51 -13.15
N GLU A 109 13.56 20.83 -13.26
CA GLU A 109 12.52 21.79 -12.88
C GLU A 109 11.16 21.46 -13.52
N ALA A 110 11.16 21.09 -14.80
CA ALA A 110 9.96 20.71 -15.55
C ALA A 110 9.21 19.49 -14.95
N ALA A 111 9.91 18.60 -14.25
CA ALA A 111 9.33 17.39 -13.67
C ALA A 111 8.88 17.58 -12.20
N VAL A 112 9.31 18.64 -11.51
CA VAL A 112 9.03 18.84 -10.08
C VAL A 112 7.52 18.83 -9.80
N ALA A 113 6.75 19.63 -10.54
CA ALA A 113 5.30 19.73 -10.36
C ALA A 113 4.59 18.41 -10.68
N VAL A 114 5.07 17.67 -11.68
CA VAL A 114 4.52 16.35 -12.07
C VAL A 114 4.78 15.32 -10.97
N LEU A 115 5.99 15.26 -10.44
CA LEU A 115 6.35 14.33 -9.37
C LEU A 115 5.62 14.66 -8.06
N ASP A 116 5.50 15.95 -7.71
CA ASP A 116 4.72 16.37 -6.53
C ASP A 116 3.24 15.98 -6.68
N ARG A 117 2.65 16.21 -7.86
CA ARG A 117 1.25 15.82 -8.13
C ARG A 117 1.06 14.31 -8.14
N ALA A 118 1.99 13.55 -8.69
CA ALA A 118 1.97 12.09 -8.66
C ALA A 118 2.09 11.55 -7.23
N ALA A 119 2.95 12.17 -6.40
CA ALA A 119 3.11 11.81 -4.99
C ALA A 119 1.78 12.01 -4.25
N GLU A 120 1.12 13.14 -4.46
CA GLU A 120 -0.20 13.39 -3.90
C GLU A 120 -1.26 12.40 -4.40
N ALA A 121 -1.34 12.19 -5.72
CA ALA A 121 -2.31 11.29 -6.35
C ALA A 121 -2.15 9.83 -5.89
N SER A 122 -0.94 9.41 -5.57
CA SER A 122 -0.68 8.04 -5.10
C SER A 122 -1.22 7.74 -3.70
N GLY A 123 -1.62 8.77 -2.94
CA GLY A 123 -1.98 8.60 -1.53
C GLY A 123 -0.82 8.07 -0.68
N GLY A 124 0.42 8.35 -1.09
CA GLY A 124 1.60 7.92 -0.34
C GLY A 124 1.97 6.46 -0.49
N ILE A 125 1.34 5.72 -1.41
CA ILE A 125 1.72 4.34 -1.73
C ILE A 125 2.86 4.36 -2.75
N PRO A 126 4.09 3.91 -2.41
CA PRO A 126 5.24 4.00 -3.32
C PRO A 126 5.03 3.28 -4.66
N ARG A 127 4.36 2.13 -4.64
CA ARG A 127 4.05 1.37 -5.86
C ARG A 127 3.12 2.15 -6.79
N VAL A 128 2.07 2.77 -6.27
CA VAL A 128 1.13 3.56 -7.07
C VAL A 128 1.84 4.80 -7.61
N PHE A 129 2.63 5.48 -6.79
CA PHE A 129 3.43 6.63 -7.22
C PHE A 129 4.37 6.28 -8.39
N LEU A 130 5.15 5.20 -8.25
CA LEU A 130 6.07 4.77 -9.31
C LEU A 130 5.33 4.36 -10.58
N GLN A 131 4.17 3.70 -10.46
CA GLN A 131 3.33 3.37 -11.60
C GLN A 131 2.86 4.62 -12.33
N LEU A 132 2.35 5.62 -11.60
CA LEU A 132 1.90 6.89 -12.19
C LEU A 132 3.03 7.60 -12.94
N VAL A 133 4.21 7.66 -12.34
CA VAL A 133 5.40 8.29 -12.95
C VAL A 133 5.87 7.49 -14.17
N GLN A 134 5.89 6.17 -14.10
CA GLN A 134 6.30 5.30 -15.21
C GLN A 134 5.36 5.43 -16.41
N ASP A 135 4.05 5.41 -16.18
CA ASP A 135 3.05 5.54 -17.25
C ASP A 135 3.09 6.94 -17.87
N ALA A 136 3.25 7.99 -17.06
CA ALA A 136 3.44 9.35 -17.56
C ALA A 136 4.71 9.45 -18.41
N ALA A 137 5.83 8.89 -17.96
CA ALA A 137 7.08 8.86 -18.73
C ALA A 137 6.93 8.09 -20.05
N PHE A 138 6.13 7.02 -20.07
CA PHE A 138 5.80 6.30 -21.29
C PHE A 138 5.05 7.19 -22.29
N TYR A 139 4.03 7.95 -21.85
CA TYR A 139 3.33 8.92 -22.71
C TYR A 139 4.26 10.02 -23.24
N ALA A 140 5.11 10.56 -22.37
CA ALA A 140 6.13 11.54 -22.75
C ALA A 140 7.04 11.01 -23.87
N SER A 141 7.49 9.76 -23.73
CA SER A 141 8.37 9.11 -24.70
C SER A 141 7.72 8.93 -26.07
N ILE A 142 6.43 8.58 -26.12
CA ILE A 142 5.64 8.49 -27.37
C ILE A 142 5.56 9.87 -28.04
N ALA A 143 5.45 10.94 -27.24
CA ALA A 143 5.45 12.32 -27.72
C ALA A 143 6.87 12.86 -28.04
N GLY A 144 7.92 12.04 -27.95
CA GLY A 144 9.30 12.44 -28.22
C GLY A 144 9.93 13.33 -27.14
N ARG A 145 9.40 13.30 -25.91
CA ARG A 145 9.90 14.07 -24.76
C ARG A 145 10.62 13.15 -23.78
N GLU A 146 11.65 13.69 -23.14
CA GLU A 146 12.43 12.98 -22.12
C GLU A 146 11.71 12.92 -20.77
N TRP A 147 10.97 13.98 -20.42
CA TRP A 147 10.29 14.12 -19.14
C TRP A 147 8.78 14.33 -19.34
N PRO A 148 7.94 13.70 -18.48
CA PRO A 148 6.51 13.89 -18.54
C PRO A 148 6.10 15.30 -18.14
N ASP A 149 4.99 15.76 -18.72
CA ASP A 149 4.29 16.97 -18.31
C ASP A 149 2.99 16.66 -17.55
N ALA A 150 2.21 17.71 -17.28
CA ALA A 150 0.93 17.58 -16.58
C ALA A 150 -0.13 16.80 -17.36
N ASP A 151 -0.07 16.78 -18.69
CA ASP A 151 -1.04 16.08 -19.53
C ASP A 151 -0.75 14.58 -19.56
N ASP A 152 0.53 14.20 -19.63
CA ASP A 152 1.00 12.82 -19.51
C ASP A 152 0.58 12.20 -18.17
N LEU A 153 0.78 12.94 -17.08
CA LEU A 153 0.35 12.50 -15.74
C LEU A 153 -1.17 12.40 -15.65
N ARG A 154 -1.91 13.37 -16.22
CA ARG A 154 -3.38 13.32 -16.22
C ARG A 154 -3.89 12.08 -16.95
N GLN A 155 -3.24 11.68 -18.04
CA GLN A 155 -3.59 10.47 -18.76
C GLN A 155 -3.32 9.21 -17.91
N SER A 156 -2.13 9.11 -17.32
CA SER A 156 -1.81 8.02 -16.38
C SER A 156 -2.82 7.91 -15.22
N MET A 157 -3.17 9.03 -14.60
CA MET A 157 -4.18 9.06 -13.53
C MET A 157 -5.55 8.55 -14.01
N ARG A 158 -5.98 8.90 -15.23
CA ARG A 158 -7.26 8.43 -15.78
C ARG A 158 -7.28 6.91 -15.95
N ASP A 159 -6.19 6.32 -16.40
CA ASP A 159 -6.09 4.88 -16.59
C ASP A 159 -6.15 4.13 -15.25
N GLN A 160 -5.47 4.69 -14.24
CA GLN A 160 -5.55 4.15 -12.88
C GLN A 160 -6.95 4.30 -12.28
N VAL A 161 -7.61 5.45 -12.48
CA VAL A 161 -9.02 5.65 -12.06
C VAL A 161 -9.96 4.67 -12.75
N SER A 162 -9.78 4.41 -14.04
CA SER A 162 -10.56 3.42 -14.79
C SER A 162 -10.44 2.02 -14.17
N SER A 163 -9.22 1.64 -13.77
CA SER A 163 -8.95 0.37 -13.08
C SER A 163 -9.62 0.30 -11.70
N LEU A 164 -9.47 1.34 -10.88
CA LEU A 164 -10.11 1.40 -9.55
C LEU A 164 -11.63 1.39 -9.64
N ARG A 165 -12.21 2.07 -10.64
CA ARG A 165 -13.65 2.12 -10.86
C ARG A 165 -14.26 0.74 -11.08
N ARG A 166 -13.53 -0.19 -11.71
CA ARG A 166 -13.98 -1.58 -11.94
C ARG A 166 -14.08 -2.39 -10.65
N LEU A 167 -13.45 -1.95 -9.56
CA LEU A 167 -13.48 -2.59 -8.25
C LEU A 167 -14.65 -2.10 -7.37
N LEU A 168 -15.29 -0.99 -7.76
CA LEU A 168 -16.40 -0.39 -7.02
C LEU A 168 -17.70 -1.17 -7.26
N ARG A 169 -18.40 -1.45 -6.16
CA ARG A 169 -19.74 -2.04 -6.11
C ARG A 169 -20.79 -0.95 -5.85
N PRO A 170 -22.08 -1.20 -6.13
CA PRO A 170 -23.15 -0.27 -5.78
C PRO A 170 -23.08 0.14 -4.30
N GLY A 171 -23.17 1.45 -4.05
CA GLY A 171 -23.08 2.02 -2.69
C GLY A 171 -21.66 2.38 -2.23
N ASP A 172 -20.61 1.80 -2.81
CA ASP A 172 -19.23 1.98 -2.33
C ASP A 172 -18.78 3.44 -2.27
N LEU A 173 -19.10 4.23 -3.31
CA LEU A 173 -18.73 5.64 -3.34
C LEU A 173 -19.35 6.46 -2.20
N ALA A 174 -20.56 6.11 -1.74
CA ALA A 174 -21.18 6.82 -0.62
C ALA A 174 -20.49 6.45 0.69
N THR A 175 -20.18 5.17 0.87
CA THR A 175 -19.45 4.70 2.04
C THR A 175 -18.03 5.27 2.11
N LEU A 176 -17.32 5.32 0.99
CA LEU A 176 -16.00 5.96 0.92
C LEU A 176 -16.10 7.45 1.27
N GLN A 177 -17.13 8.13 0.77
CA GLN A 177 -17.35 9.54 1.09
C GLN A 177 -17.64 9.76 2.58
N SER A 178 -18.50 8.94 3.19
CA SER A 178 -18.83 9.06 4.60
C SER A 178 -17.67 8.73 5.53
N ALA A 179 -16.73 7.89 5.07
CA ALA A 179 -15.56 7.47 5.82
C ALA A 179 -14.41 8.47 5.82
N ARG A 180 -14.45 9.49 4.95
CA ARG A 180 -13.33 10.43 4.82
C ARG A 180 -13.04 11.15 6.16
N GLY A 181 -11.84 10.93 6.69
CA GLY A 181 -11.32 11.59 7.89
C GLY A 181 -11.83 11.04 9.21
N THR A 182 -12.61 9.96 9.20
CA THR A 182 -13.09 9.24 10.40
C THR A 182 -12.07 8.17 10.83
N ASP A 183 -12.38 7.44 11.90
CA ASP A 183 -11.63 6.25 12.35
C ASP A 183 -11.91 4.97 11.52
N GLY A 184 -12.83 5.07 10.56
CA GLY A 184 -13.24 3.97 9.68
C GLY A 184 -14.23 2.98 10.29
N LEU A 185 -14.79 3.25 11.49
CA LEU A 185 -15.75 2.36 12.14
C LEU A 185 -17.13 2.39 11.48
N GLU A 186 -17.45 3.44 10.74
CA GLU A 186 -18.68 3.54 9.94
C GLU A 186 -18.68 2.64 8.68
N VAL A 187 -17.54 2.07 8.31
CA VAL A 187 -17.43 1.09 7.22
C VAL A 187 -17.51 -0.31 7.78
N ASP A 188 -18.52 -1.06 7.34
CA ASP A 188 -18.62 -2.51 7.59
C ASP A 188 -17.28 -3.24 7.35
N LEU A 189 -16.93 -4.17 8.25
CA LEU A 189 -15.59 -4.77 8.31
C LEU A 189 -15.19 -5.46 6.99
N GLU A 190 -16.08 -6.24 6.38
CA GLU A 190 -15.80 -6.91 5.11
C GLU A 190 -15.54 -5.89 3.99
N ARG A 191 -16.33 -4.82 3.98
CA ARG A 191 -16.18 -3.72 3.03
C ARG A 191 -14.87 -2.96 3.26
N ARG A 192 -14.50 -2.67 4.51
CA ARG A 192 -13.25 -2.00 4.88
C ARG A 192 -12.04 -2.83 4.46
N ILE A 193 -12.02 -4.13 4.78
CA ILE A 193 -10.97 -5.07 4.36
C ILE A 193 -10.80 -5.04 2.85
N ARG A 194 -11.91 -5.12 2.09
CA ARG A 194 -11.86 -5.05 0.63
C ARG A 194 -11.33 -3.70 0.13
N PHE A 195 -11.75 -2.59 0.73
CA PHE A 195 -11.27 -1.27 0.33
C PHE A 195 -9.78 -1.09 0.58
N LEU A 196 -9.27 -1.51 1.74
CA LEU A 196 -7.85 -1.48 2.07
C LEU A 196 -7.05 -2.39 1.13
N GLY A 197 -7.51 -3.64 0.93
CA GLY A 197 -6.83 -4.62 0.08
C GLY A 197 -6.74 -4.22 -1.39
N HIS A 198 -7.64 -3.35 -1.87
CA HIS A 198 -7.64 -2.81 -3.22
C HIS A 198 -7.10 -1.37 -3.32
N GLY A 199 -6.67 -0.76 -2.21
CA GLY A 199 -6.21 0.63 -2.18
C GLY A 199 -7.29 1.66 -2.52
N LEU A 200 -8.56 1.34 -2.27
CA LEU A 200 -9.70 2.27 -2.40
C LEU A 200 -9.82 3.17 -1.17
N LEU A 201 -9.43 2.65 -0.01
CA LEU A 201 -9.35 3.35 1.28
C LEU A 201 -7.92 3.20 1.82
N LEU A 202 -7.42 4.24 2.48
CA LEU A 202 -6.08 4.36 3.01
C LEU A 202 -6.14 4.74 4.49
N GLU A 203 -5.22 4.19 5.30
CA GLU A 203 -5.14 4.41 6.74
C GLU A 203 -3.88 5.19 7.11
N TYR A 204 -4.02 6.32 7.80
CA TYR A 204 -2.92 7.15 8.29
C TYR A 204 -2.98 7.29 9.81
N GLY A 205 -1.90 7.77 10.42
CA GLY A 205 -1.77 7.96 11.88
C GLY A 205 -1.22 6.73 12.61
N GLU A 206 -1.19 6.81 13.94
CA GLU A 206 -0.83 5.70 14.83
C GLU A 206 -2.07 4.91 15.27
N ALA A 207 -1.89 3.81 16.00
CA ALA A 207 -3.01 2.91 16.37
C ALA A 207 -4.15 3.64 17.10
N GLU A 208 -3.84 4.61 17.96
CA GLU A 208 -4.84 5.35 18.76
C GLU A 208 -5.48 6.55 18.00
N GLU A 209 -4.87 7.00 16.89
CA GLU A 209 -5.33 8.15 16.10
C GLU A 209 -5.46 7.80 14.61
N THR A 210 -5.86 6.55 14.32
CA THR A 210 -5.99 6.10 12.94
C THR A 210 -7.11 6.86 12.25
N ARG A 211 -6.80 7.42 11.08
CA ARG A 211 -7.77 8.07 10.20
C ARG A 211 -7.80 7.43 8.83
N VAL A 212 -9.00 7.28 8.29
CA VAL A 212 -9.19 6.69 6.97
C VAL A 212 -9.53 7.75 5.92
N PHE A 213 -8.99 7.59 4.72
CA PHE A 213 -9.27 8.47 3.59
C PHE A 213 -9.42 7.64 2.32
N PRO A 214 -10.39 7.95 1.44
CA PRO A 214 -10.42 7.38 0.10
C PRO A 214 -9.13 7.72 -0.65
N THR A 215 -8.70 6.85 -1.54
CA THR A 215 -7.54 7.15 -2.40
C THR A 215 -7.78 8.45 -3.19
N PRO A 216 -6.79 9.38 -3.24
CA PRO A 216 -6.90 10.63 -3.98
C PRO A 216 -7.33 10.50 -5.44
N LEU A 217 -7.03 9.37 -6.07
CA LEU A 217 -7.45 9.09 -7.45
C LEU A 217 -8.98 9.07 -7.62
N LEU A 218 -9.73 8.71 -6.57
CA LEU A 218 -11.20 8.65 -6.64
C LEU A 218 -11.88 10.00 -6.39
N GLU A 219 -11.15 11.07 -6.07
CA GLU A 219 -11.76 12.36 -5.70
C GLU A 219 -12.67 12.93 -6.77
N GLY A 220 -12.30 12.82 -8.05
CA GLY A 220 -13.15 13.26 -9.14
C GLY A 220 -14.49 12.51 -9.20
N LEU A 221 -14.50 11.21 -8.88
CA LEU A 221 -15.74 10.41 -8.83
C LEU A 221 -16.59 10.73 -7.60
N LEU A 222 -15.94 11.01 -6.47
CA LEU A 222 -16.62 11.39 -5.22
C LEU A 222 -17.27 12.77 -5.33
N ALA A 223 -16.60 13.74 -5.94
CA ALA A 223 -17.12 15.10 -6.14
C ALA A 223 -18.35 15.13 -7.06
N LEU A 224 -18.37 14.34 -8.14
CA LEU A 224 -19.52 14.27 -9.05
C LEU A 224 -20.79 13.77 -8.36
N ARG A 225 -20.66 12.93 -7.33
CA ARG A 225 -21.80 12.42 -6.56
C ARG A 225 -22.32 13.42 -5.54
N ALA A 226 -21.47 14.26 -4.97
CA ALA A 226 -21.93 15.31 -4.05
C ALA A 226 -22.81 16.36 -4.75
N ALA A 227 -22.72 16.46 -6.08
CA ALA A 227 -23.48 17.38 -6.92
C ALA A 227 -24.77 16.77 -7.53
N ALA A 228 -25.03 15.48 -7.32
CA ALA A 228 -26.17 14.73 -7.89
C ALA A 228 -27.16 14.32 -6.81
#